data_AF-A0A819GWD2-F1
#
_entry.id   AF-A0A819GWD2-F1
#
_cell.length_a   1.000
_cell.length_b   1.000
_cell.length_c   1.000
_cell.angle_alpha   90.00
_cell.angle_beta   90.00
_cell.angle_gamma   90.00
#
_symmetry.space_group_name_H-M   'P 1'
#
loop_
_entity.id
_entity.type
_entity.pdbx_description
1 polymer ?
#
loop_
_entity_poly.entity_id
_entity_poly.type
_entity_poly.pdbx_seq_one_letter_code
_entity_poly.pdbx_strand_id
1 'polypeptide(L)'
;KLENLSTTIPRATKCSWNTQFLTVAAVLNISLKTLNDILTELGKKELCLTEKNKEIFDEFMALLYLFNEATVLTQADQTVTISIVGPILLNILSDLEFERTKSERTSLLCDTLISSLKTRFGGFYKHLNINTDNCTVKINTNANTSFLYADSIFLISPVLDGRFKFQWINDCALSSDLTKNNIISNY
;
A
#
# COMPACT_ATOMS: atom_id res chain seq x y z
N LYS A 1 -24.87 -42.01 13.90
CA LYS A 1 -25.84 -41.30 13.04
C LYS A 1 -25.36 -39.87 12.92
N LEU A 2 -24.60 -39.59 11.86
CA LEU A 2 -24.08 -38.28 11.48
C LEU A 2 -25.09 -37.66 10.53
N GLU A 3 -25.88 -36.68 10.97
CA GLU A 3 -26.67 -35.85 10.06
C GLU A 3 -26.68 -34.40 10.55
N ASN A 4 -26.33 -33.51 9.61
CA ASN A 4 -26.58 -32.06 9.59
C ASN A 4 -25.63 -31.15 10.38
N LEU A 5 -24.32 -31.25 10.14
CA LEU A 5 -23.49 -30.05 10.08
C LEU A 5 -23.55 -29.52 8.64
N SER A 6 -24.46 -28.58 8.41
CA SER A 6 -24.49 -27.79 7.17
C SER A 6 -23.16 -27.05 7.02
N THR A 7 -22.20 -27.68 6.35
CA THR A 7 -20.94 -27.06 5.91
C THR A 7 -21.25 -26.11 4.76
N THR A 8 -21.82 -24.96 5.11
CA THR A 8 -21.88 -23.82 4.22
C THR A 8 -20.58 -23.04 4.41
N ILE A 9 -19.83 -22.80 3.34
CA ILE A 9 -18.73 -21.81 3.38
C ILE A 9 -19.39 -20.50 3.81
N PRO A 10 -18.97 -19.88 4.92
CA PRO A 10 -19.60 -18.65 5.40
C PRO A 10 -19.57 -17.62 4.27
N ARG A 11 -20.74 -17.08 3.95
CA ARG A 11 -20.93 -15.96 3.01
C ARG A 11 -19.87 -14.91 3.30
N ALA A 12 -19.07 -14.54 2.29
CA ALA A 12 -18.01 -13.55 2.42
C ALA A 12 -18.57 -12.28 3.07
N THR A 13 -18.39 -12.15 4.38
CA THR A 13 -18.64 -10.92 5.10
C THR A 13 -17.68 -9.89 4.53
N LYS A 14 -18.12 -8.64 4.40
CA LYS A 14 -17.26 -7.53 3.97
C LYS A 14 -16.24 -7.26 5.06
N CYS A 15 -15.19 -8.09 5.12
CA CYS A 15 -14.07 -7.90 6.03
C CYS A 15 -13.26 -6.69 5.57
N SER A 16 -12.67 -5.96 6.53
CA SER A 16 -11.67 -4.96 6.21
C SER A 16 -10.54 -5.62 5.38
N TRP A 17 -9.97 -4.86 4.45
CA TRP A 17 -8.93 -5.37 3.57
C TRP A 17 -7.73 -5.93 4.36
N ASN A 18 -7.43 -5.36 5.54
CA ASN A 18 -6.42 -5.87 6.48
C ASN A 18 -6.70 -7.32 6.90
N THR A 19 -7.95 -7.67 7.22
CA THR A 19 -8.32 -9.04 7.61
C THR A 19 -8.16 -10.00 6.44
N GLN A 20 -8.49 -9.56 5.23
CA GLN A 20 -8.28 -10.36 4.02
C GLN A 20 -6.79 -10.59 3.76
N PHE A 21 -5.97 -9.54 3.86
CA PHE A 21 -4.52 -9.61 3.74
C PHE A 21 -3.91 -10.57 4.76
N LEU A 22 -4.27 -10.45 6.05
CA LEU A 22 -3.78 -11.33 7.12
C LEU A 22 -4.19 -12.79 6.90
N THR A 23 -5.40 -13.03 6.37
CA THR A 23 -5.86 -14.38 6.04
C THR A 23 -5.02 -14.99 4.92
N VAL A 24 -4.77 -14.24 3.84
CA VAL A 24 -3.93 -14.70 2.74
C VAL A 24 -2.49 -14.93 3.19
N ALA A 25 -1.93 -14.03 4.02
CA ALA A 25 -0.60 -14.20 4.61
C ALA A 25 -0.49 -15.48 5.45
N ALA A 26 -1.50 -15.76 6.28
CA ALA A 26 -1.54 -16.97 7.09
C ALA A 26 -1.59 -18.24 6.23
N VAL A 27 -2.34 -18.23 5.13
CA VAL A 27 -2.42 -19.37 4.19
C VAL A 27 -1.08 -19.60 3.49
N LEU A 28 -0.41 -18.53 3.05
CA LEU A 28 0.87 -18.63 2.33
C LEU A 28 2.05 -19.05 3.22
N ASN A 29 1.96 -18.79 4.53
CA ASN A 29 2.90 -19.28 5.53
C ASN A 29 2.86 -20.81 5.70
N ILE A 30 1.78 -21.47 5.28
CA ILE A 30 1.71 -22.94 5.27
C ILE A 30 2.64 -23.47 4.17
N SER A 31 3.32 -24.59 4.46
CA SER A 31 4.17 -25.23 3.45
C SER A 31 3.33 -25.62 2.23
N LEU A 32 3.87 -25.43 1.02
CA LEU A 32 3.14 -25.70 -0.23
C LEU A 32 2.62 -27.15 -0.29
N LYS A 33 3.45 -28.08 0.19
CA LYS A 33 3.10 -29.50 0.29
C LYS A 33 1.91 -29.73 1.21
N THR A 34 1.97 -29.21 2.43
CA THR A 34 0.87 -29.34 3.40
C THR A 34 -0.42 -28.70 2.90
N LEU A 35 -0.33 -27.53 2.27
CA LEU A 35 -1.50 -26.85 1.72
C LEU A 35 -2.15 -27.66 0.59
N ASN A 36 -1.35 -28.18 -0.35
CA ASN A 36 -1.84 -29.01 -1.44
C ASN A 36 -2.36 -30.38 -0.98
N ASP A 37 -1.78 -30.97 0.07
CA ASP A 37 -2.28 -32.20 0.68
C ASP A 37 -3.67 -31.97 1.27
N ILE A 38 -3.87 -30.89 2.05
CA ILE A 38 -5.18 -30.51 2.62
C ILE A 38 -6.21 -30.25 1.50
N LEU A 39 -5.82 -29.51 0.45
CA LEU A 39 -6.71 -29.23 -0.69
C LEU A 39 -7.09 -30.51 -1.43
N THR A 40 -6.17 -31.47 -1.54
CA THR A 40 -6.43 -32.76 -2.17
C THR A 40 -7.37 -33.62 -1.34
N GLU A 41 -7.20 -33.66 -0.02
CA GLU A 41 -8.11 -34.35 0.91
C GLU A 41 -9.52 -33.77 0.89
N LEU A 42 -9.65 -32.44 0.74
CA LEU A 42 -10.93 -31.76 0.59
C LEU A 42 -11.54 -31.88 -0.82
N GLY A 43 -10.88 -32.59 -1.75
CA GLY A 43 -11.34 -32.78 -3.12
C GLY A 43 -11.22 -31.54 -4.02
N LYS A 44 -10.41 -30.54 -3.62
CA LYS A 44 -10.21 -29.24 -4.28
C LYS A 44 -8.91 -29.17 -5.06
N LYS A 45 -8.70 -30.13 -5.96
CA LYS A 45 -7.45 -30.25 -6.75
C LYS A 45 -7.22 -29.08 -7.70
N GLU A 46 -8.29 -28.39 -8.11
CA GLU A 46 -8.24 -27.20 -8.95
C GLU A 46 -7.62 -25.98 -8.27
N LEU A 47 -7.54 -25.99 -6.93
CA LEU A 47 -6.96 -24.91 -6.13
C LEU A 47 -5.52 -25.20 -5.72
N CYS A 48 -4.97 -26.37 -6.07
CA CYS A 48 -3.59 -26.71 -5.75
C CYS A 48 -2.62 -25.72 -6.40
N LEU A 49 -1.71 -25.19 -5.60
CA LEU A 49 -0.75 -24.18 -6.02
C LEU A 49 0.52 -24.84 -6.54
N THR A 50 1.10 -24.28 -7.60
CA THR A 50 2.46 -24.60 -8.05
C THR A 50 3.46 -23.71 -7.32
N GLU A 51 4.74 -24.07 -7.35
CA GLU A 51 5.82 -23.24 -6.81
C GLU A 51 5.83 -21.84 -7.45
N LYS A 52 5.63 -21.78 -8.77
CA LYS A 52 5.51 -20.52 -9.51
C LYS A 52 4.35 -19.65 -9.01
N ASN A 53 3.19 -20.25 -8.71
CA ASN A 53 2.06 -19.51 -8.17
C ASN A 53 2.40 -18.95 -6.79
N LYS A 54 3.10 -19.73 -5.95
CA LYS A 54 3.53 -19.29 -4.62
C LYS A 54 4.50 -18.10 -4.70
N GLU A 55 5.51 -18.16 -5.57
CA GLU A 55 6.43 -17.03 -5.79
C GLU A 55 5.70 -15.75 -6.18
N ILE A 56 4.73 -15.86 -7.11
CA ILE A 56 3.91 -14.72 -7.52
C ILE A 56 3.13 -14.19 -6.31
N PHE A 57 2.48 -15.05 -5.54
CA PHE A 57 1.76 -14.62 -4.35
C PHE A 57 2.68 -13.92 -3.34
N ASP A 58 3.88 -14.42 -3.12
CA ASP A 58 4.85 -13.82 -2.20
C ASP A 58 5.25 -12.41 -2.66
N GLU A 59 5.45 -12.19 -3.96
CA GLU A 59 5.72 -10.85 -4.53
C GLU A 59 4.53 -9.90 -4.34
N PHE A 60 3.30 -10.35 -4.59
CA PHE A 60 2.10 -9.54 -4.36
C PHE A 60 1.92 -9.22 -2.88
N MET A 61 2.22 -10.17 -1.99
CA MET A 61 2.12 -9.97 -0.55
C MET A 61 3.16 -8.99 -0.03
N ALA A 62 4.38 -9.02 -0.55
CA ALA A 62 5.41 -8.03 -0.22
C ALA A 62 4.94 -6.61 -0.59
N LEU A 63 4.34 -6.44 -1.77
CA LEU A 63 3.79 -5.16 -2.21
C LEU A 63 2.63 -4.67 -1.34
N LEU A 64 1.69 -5.57 -1.02
CA LEU A 64 0.52 -5.25 -0.20
C LEU A 64 0.89 -5.01 1.27
N TYR A 65 2.01 -5.56 1.75
CA TYR A 65 2.52 -5.33 3.09
C TYR A 65 2.82 -3.84 3.34
N LEU A 66 3.33 -3.12 2.35
CA LEU A 66 3.58 -1.66 2.42
C LEU A 66 2.32 -0.89 2.81
N PHE A 67 1.19 -1.24 2.20
CA PHE A 67 -0.10 -0.62 2.50
C PHE A 67 -0.64 -1.06 3.87
N ASN A 68 -0.33 -2.28 4.30
CA ASN A 68 -0.83 -2.82 5.56
C ASN A 68 -0.11 -2.12 6.71
N GLU A 69 1.21 -1.97 6.61
CA GLU A 69 2.00 -1.17 7.54
C GLU A 69 1.50 0.28 7.60
N ALA A 70 1.31 0.92 6.45
CA ALA A 70 0.77 2.27 6.37
C ALA A 70 -0.61 2.39 7.04
N THR A 71 -1.46 1.38 6.88
CA THR A 71 -2.81 1.38 7.48
C THR A 71 -2.77 1.15 8.98
N VAL A 72 -1.91 0.25 9.45
CA VAL A 72 -1.71 0.04 10.90
C VAL A 72 -1.19 1.33 11.55
N LEU A 73 -0.23 2.02 10.93
CA LEU A 73 0.34 3.25 11.44
C LEU A 73 -0.66 4.42 11.45
N THR A 74 -1.53 4.50 10.44
CA THR A 74 -2.52 5.60 10.30
C THR A 74 -3.82 5.35 11.03
N GLN A 75 -4.12 4.10 11.41
CA GLN A 75 -5.27 3.73 12.24
C GLN A 75 -4.93 3.62 13.74
N ALA A 76 -3.69 3.92 14.13
CA ALA A 76 -3.28 3.87 15.52
C ALA A 76 -3.92 5.02 16.32
N ASP A 77 -4.95 4.70 17.11
CA ASP A 77 -5.71 5.65 17.94
C ASP A 77 -4.86 6.49 18.92
N GLN A 78 -3.62 6.05 19.22
CA GLN A 78 -2.74 6.66 20.21
C GLN A 78 -1.68 7.61 19.64
N THR A 79 -1.59 7.76 18.31
CA THR A 79 -0.55 8.57 17.67
C THR A 79 -1.18 9.72 16.88
N VAL A 80 -0.57 10.91 16.88
CA VAL A 80 -0.97 11.98 15.96
C VAL A 80 -0.77 11.46 14.53
N THR A 81 -1.87 11.14 13.85
CA THR A 81 -1.82 10.45 12.56
C THR A 81 -1.46 11.40 11.43
N ILE A 82 -1.75 12.69 11.56
CA ILE A 82 -1.52 13.65 10.48
C ILE A 82 -0.03 13.87 10.17
N SER A 83 0.84 13.84 11.19
CA SER A 83 2.29 14.02 11.03
C SER A 83 2.99 12.84 10.36
N ILE A 84 2.35 11.66 10.32
CA ILE A 84 2.91 10.46 9.69
C ILE A 84 2.41 10.26 8.25
N VAL A 85 1.33 10.95 7.85
CA VAL A 85 0.77 10.82 6.48
C VAL A 85 1.80 11.20 5.42
N GLY A 86 2.42 12.37 5.52
CA GLY A 86 3.39 12.85 4.53
C GLY A 86 4.58 11.88 4.32
N PRO A 87 5.28 11.49 5.40
CA PRO A 87 6.34 10.49 5.35
C PRO A 87 5.90 9.15 4.75
N ILE A 88 4.73 8.63 5.16
CA ILE A 88 4.20 7.36 4.63
C ILE A 88 3.95 7.45 3.12
N LEU A 89 3.35 8.54 2.64
CA LEU A 89 3.07 8.71 1.21
C LEU A 89 4.34 8.71 0.38
N LEU A 90 5.40 9.39 0.85
CA LEU A 90 6.71 9.39 0.20
C LEU A 90 7.36 8.01 0.21
N ASN A 91 7.32 7.31 1.34
CA ASN A 91 7.89 5.97 1.45
C ASN A 91 7.17 4.98 0.53
N ILE A 92 5.83 4.95 0.54
CA ILE A 92 5.05 4.09 -0.37
C ILE A 92 5.41 4.41 -1.83
N LEU A 93 5.48 5.70 -2.21
CA LEU A 93 5.83 6.05 -3.58
C LEU A 93 7.23 5.56 -3.96
N SER A 94 8.22 5.78 -3.10
CA SER A 94 9.60 5.33 -3.30
C SER A 94 9.69 3.80 -3.41
N ASP A 95 9.02 3.08 -2.51
CA ASP A 95 9.03 1.62 -2.48
C ASP A 95 8.32 1.02 -3.69
N LEU A 96 7.22 1.63 -4.15
CA LEU A 96 6.55 1.23 -5.39
C LEU A 96 7.43 1.47 -6.62
N GLU A 97 8.16 2.58 -6.68
CA GLU A 97 9.09 2.84 -7.79
C GLU A 97 10.27 1.88 -7.78
N PHE A 98 10.79 1.53 -6.60
CA PHE A 98 11.81 0.50 -6.44
C PHE A 98 11.32 -0.89 -6.86
N GLU A 99 10.18 -1.35 -6.34
CA GLU A 99 9.62 -2.67 -6.66
C GLU A 99 9.23 -2.79 -8.14
N ARG A 100 8.77 -1.69 -8.77
CA ARG A 100 8.55 -1.63 -10.22
C ARG A 100 9.82 -1.96 -11.02
N THR A 101 10.99 -1.52 -10.57
CA THR A 101 12.27 -1.80 -11.26
C THR A 101 12.82 -3.20 -10.95
N LYS A 102 12.42 -3.79 -9.83
CA LYS A 102 12.96 -5.05 -9.31
C LYS A 102 12.20 -6.29 -9.80
N SER A 103 10.87 -6.22 -9.92
CA SER A 103 10.07 -7.34 -10.41
C SER A 103 9.28 -6.99 -11.67
N GLU A 104 9.51 -7.77 -12.73
CA GLU A 104 8.73 -7.69 -13.96
C GLU A 104 7.27 -8.13 -13.75
N ARG A 105 7.01 -9.03 -12.79
CA ARG A 105 5.70 -9.67 -12.62
C ARG A 105 4.68 -8.74 -11.95
N THR A 106 5.13 -7.88 -11.03
CA THR A 106 4.29 -6.90 -10.32
C THR A 106 4.39 -5.49 -10.89
N SER A 107 5.23 -5.26 -11.90
CA SER A 107 5.45 -3.96 -12.56
C SER A 107 4.15 -3.24 -12.95
N LEU A 108 3.22 -3.94 -13.62
CA LEU A 108 1.93 -3.40 -14.04
C LEU A 108 1.03 -2.98 -12.86
N LEU A 109 1.08 -3.77 -11.78
CA LEU A 109 0.36 -3.45 -10.55
C LEU A 109 0.98 -2.21 -9.90
N CYS A 110 2.31 -2.12 -9.86
CA CYS A 110 3.02 -0.96 -9.35
C CYS A 110 2.65 0.30 -10.14
N ASP A 111 2.64 0.26 -11.48
CA ASP A 111 2.23 1.41 -12.30
C ASP A 111 0.79 1.85 -12.01
N THR A 112 -0.12 0.88 -11.84
CA THR A 112 -1.52 1.17 -11.49
C THR A 112 -1.63 1.81 -10.10
N LEU A 113 -0.89 1.30 -9.11
CA LEU A 113 -0.88 1.81 -7.75
C LEU A 113 -0.23 3.19 -7.67
N ILE A 114 0.90 3.41 -8.34
CA ILE A 114 1.57 4.71 -8.45
C ILE A 114 0.61 5.73 -9.08
N SER A 115 -0.04 5.37 -10.18
CA SER A 115 -1.03 6.25 -10.83
C SER A 115 -2.21 6.57 -9.90
N SER A 116 -2.71 5.57 -9.17
CA SER A 116 -3.76 5.78 -8.16
C SER A 116 -3.31 6.72 -7.05
N LEU A 117 -2.08 6.54 -6.55
CA LEU A 117 -1.48 7.33 -5.48
C LEU A 117 -1.29 8.78 -5.93
N LYS A 118 -0.70 9.01 -7.11
CA LYS A 118 -0.51 10.34 -7.69
C LYS A 118 -1.84 11.03 -8.02
N THR A 119 -2.86 10.29 -8.42
CA THR A 119 -4.20 10.85 -8.66
C THR A 119 -4.87 11.30 -7.35
N ARG A 120 -4.79 10.48 -6.29
CA ARG A 120 -5.46 10.74 -5.00
C ARG A 120 -4.75 11.80 -4.16
N PHE A 121 -3.42 11.77 -4.14
CA PHE A 121 -2.56 12.63 -3.32
C PHE A 121 -1.79 13.65 -4.17
N GLY A 122 -2.26 13.94 -5.39
CA GLY A 122 -1.59 14.84 -6.32
C GLY A 122 -1.35 16.23 -5.76
N GLY A 123 -2.26 16.76 -4.93
CA GLY A 123 -2.07 18.03 -4.22
C GLY A 123 -0.84 18.04 -3.31
N PHE A 124 -0.59 16.93 -2.61
CA PHE A 124 0.58 16.77 -1.75
C PHE A 124 1.87 16.68 -2.58
N TYR A 125 1.88 15.83 -3.60
CA TYR A 125 3.05 15.64 -4.47
C TYR A 125 3.44 16.91 -5.23
N LYS A 126 2.46 17.73 -5.62
CA LYS A 126 2.72 19.04 -6.25
C LYS A 126 3.47 20.00 -5.35
N HIS A 127 3.16 20.05 -4.05
CA HIS A 127 3.92 20.88 -3.11
C HIS A 127 5.38 20.45 -2.97
N LEU A 128 5.62 19.16 -3.17
CA LEU A 128 6.96 18.59 -3.17
C LEU A 128 7.62 18.66 -4.57
N ASN A 129 7.01 19.26 -5.59
CA ASN A 129 7.52 19.22 -6.99
C ASN A 129 7.73 17.81 -7.56
N ILE A 130 7.02 16.79 -7.06
CA ILE A 130 7.08 15.45 -7.61
C ILE A 130 6.20 15.41 -8.87
N ASN A 131 6.77 14.97 -10.00
CA ASN A 131 6.07 14.97 -11.29
C ASN A 131 4.81 14.07 -11.26
N THR A 132 3.64 14.70 -11.45
CA THR A 132 2.32 14.06 -11.51
C THR A 132 1.78 13.87 -12.94
N ASP A 133 2.51 14.30 -13.97
CA ASP A 133 1.99 14.53 -15.32
C ASP A 133 1.65 13.25 -16.11
N ASN A 134 2.09 12.09 -15.63
CA ASN A 134 1.84 10.79 -16.29
C ASN A 134 0.56 10.07 -15.81
N CYS A 135 -0.33 10.73 -15.07
CA CYS A 135 -1.56 10.11 -14.59
C CYS A 135 -2.62 10.08 -15.71
N THR A 136 -2.70 8.97 -16.45
CA THR A 136 -3.69 8.71 -17.51
C THR A 136 -5.11 8.43 -16.99
N VAL A 137 -5.31 8.38 -15.67
CA VAL A 137 -6.66 8.22 -15.11
C VAL A 137 -7.29 9.60 -15.08
N LYS A 138 -8.21 9.83 -16.04
CA LYS A 138 -9.19 10.93 -16.04
C LYS A 138 -9.48 11.28 -14.59
N ILE A 139 -9.07 12.48 -14.18
CA ILE A 139 -9.42 13.05 -12.88
C ILE A 139 -10.93 12.95 -12.83
N ASN A 140 -11.45 11.94 -12.10
CA ASN A 140 -12.86 11.88 -11.81
C ASN A 140 -13.08 13.14 -10.99
N THR A 141 -13.70 14.12 -11.62
CA THR A 141 -14.10 15.42 -11.06
C THR A 141 -15.05 15.29 -9.85
N ASN A 142 -15.32 14.06 -9.41
CA ASN A 142 -16.09 13.69 -8.24
C ASN A 142 -15.23 13.31 -7.03
N ALA A 143 -13.90 13.22 -7.15
CA ALA A 143 -13.01 12.92 -6.04
C ALA A 143 -12.37 14.22 -5.49
N ASN A 144 -13.10 14.92 -4.62
CA ASN A 144 -12.61 16.09 -3.86
C ASN A 144 -11.34 15.81 -3.02
N THR A 145 -10.85 14.57 -2.99
CA THR A 145 -9.72 14.14 -2.16
C THR A 145 -8.38 14.74 -2.58
N SER A 146 -8.18 15.01 -3.87
CA SER A 146 -6.90 15.62 -4.33
C SER A 146 -6.73 17.03 -3.76
N PHE A 147 -7.83 17.76 -3.58
CA PHE A 147 -7.85 19.06 -2.90
C PHE A 147 -7.67 18.92 -1.38
N LEU A 148 -8.19 17.87 -0.76
CA LEU A 148 -7.99 17.63 0.68
C LEU A 148 -6.50 17.46 1.01
N TYR A 149 -5.76 16.71 0.20
CA TYR A 149 -4.32 16.50 0.41
C TYR A 149 -3.44 17.62 -0.16
N ALA A 150 -4.03 18.69 -0.68
CA ALA A 150 -3.30 19.91 -1.04
C ALA A 150 -3.07 20.83 0.18
N ASP A 151 -3.60 20.50 1.36
CA ASP A 151 -3.37 21.33 2.54
C ASP A 151 -1.91 21.23 3.02
N SER A 152 -1.29 22.39 3.25
CA SER A 152 0.05 22.54 3.85
C SER A 152 0.23 21.82 5.18
N ILE A 153 -0.87 21.51 5.90
CA ILE A 153 -0.82 20.76 7.15
C ILE A 153 -0.10 19.41 7.00
N PHE A 154 -0.18 18.76 5.84
CA PHE A 154 0.51 17.49 5.56
C PHE A 154 2.03 17.66 5.38
N LEU A 155 2.52 18.88 5.16
CA LEU A 155 3.94 19.22 5.07
C LEU A 155 4.48 19.73 6.41
N ILE A 156 3.66 20.47 7.15
CA ILE A 156 4.05 21.11 8.41
C ILE A 156 3.97 20.12 9.57
N SER A 157 2.94 19.28 9.61
CA SER A 157 2.74 18.36 10.73
C SER A 157 3.90 17.36 10.96
N PRO A 158 4.56 16.80 9.93
CA PRO A 158 5.77 15.98 10.15
C PRO A 158 6.93 16.80 10.73
N VAL A 159 7.07 18.08 10.35
CA VAL A 159 8.11 18.98 10.89
C VAL A 159 7.93 19.24 12.37
N LEU A 160 6.67 19.37 12.81
CA LEU A 160 6.31 19.56 14.21
C LEU A 160 6.42 18.28 15.05
N ASP A 161 6.58 17.12 14.41
CA ASP A 161 6.74 15.84 15.09
C ASP A 161 8.23 15.56 15.36
N GLY A 162 8.57 15.42 16.64
CA GLY A 162 9.94 15.17 17.09
C GLY A 162 10.57 13.89 16.52
N ARG A 163 9.76 12.97 15.97
CA ARG A 163 10.23 11.76 15.27
C ARG A 163 10.80 12.03 13.88
N PHE A 164 10.22 12.98 13.15
CA PHE A 164 10.53 13.23 11.73
C PHE A 164 11.33 14.51 11.51
N LYS A 165 10.97 15.62 12.20
CA LYS A 165 11.63 16.93 12.06
C LYS A 165 11.71 17.35 10.57
N PHE A 166 12.83 17.91 10.12
CA PHE A 166 13.05 18.23 8.70
C PHE A 166 13.63 17.05 7.88
N GLN A 167 13.87 15.91 8.52
CA GLN A 167 14.65 14.83 7.93
C GLN A 167 13.81 13.93 7.00
N TRP A 168 12.50 13.87 7.20
CA TRP A 168 11.58 12.99 6.44
C TRP A 168 11.55 13.22 4.93
N ILE A 169 11.95 14.39 4.44
CA ILE A 169 12.05 14.68 2.99
C ILE A 169 13.40 14.23 2.42
N ASN A 170 14.47 14.36 3.21
CA ASN A 170 15.82 14.00 2.78
C ASN A 170 16.01 12.48 2.72
N ASP A 171 15.33 11.76 3.62
CA ASP A 171 15.40 10.30 3.71
C ASP A 171 14.68 9.58 2.56
N CYS A 172 13.85 10.29 1.78
CA CYS A 172 13.20 9.73 0.61
C CYS A 172 14.17 9.68 -0.58
N ALA A 173 14.28 8.55 -1.27
CA ALA A 173 15.15 8.40 -2.44
C ALA A 173 14.78 9.32 -3.63
N LEU A 174 13.58 9.90 -3.60
CA LEU A 174 13.11 10.92 -4.55
C LEU A 174 13.71 12.32 -4.27
N SER A 175 14.50 12.48 -3.19
CA SER A 175 14.98 13.77 -2.68
C SER A 175 16.04 14.48 -3.53
N SER A 176 16.62 13.81 -4.53
CA SER A 176 17.58 14.45 -5.44
C SER A 176 16.99 15.65 -6.19
N ASP A 177 15.66 15.69 -6.37
CA ASP A 177 14.93 16.80 -6.98
C ASP A 177 14.17 17.70 -5.96
N LEU A 178 14.02 17.25 -4.71
CA LEU A 178 13.21 17.93 -3.68
C LEU A 178 14.00 19.01 -2.92
N THR A 179 15.33 18.90 -2.91
CA THR A 179 16.20 19.73 -2.09
C THR A 179 16.79 20.87 -2.91
N LYS A 180 16.12 22.04 -2.87
CA LYS A 180 16.85 23.30 -2.56
C LYS A 180 16.04 24.55 -2.23
N ASN A 181 14.74 24.71 -2.50
CA ASN A 181 14.16 26.07 -2.41
C ASN A 181 12.75 26.29 -1.82
N ASN A 182 11.93 25.28 -1.47
CA ASN A 182 10.48 25.56 -1.35
C ASN A 182 9.83 25.49 0.05
N ILE A 183 10.47 24.94 1.08
CA ILE A 183 9.86 24.90 2.43
C ILE A 183 10.22 26.13 3.24
N ILE A 184 11.36 26.77 2.94
CA ILE A 184 11.85 27.96 3.65
C ILE A 184 11.45 29.26 2.92
N SER A 185 11.10 29.23 1.63
CA SER A 185 10.73 30.45 0.88
C SER A 185 9.27 30.89 1.04
N ASN A 186 8.41 30.05 1.64
CA ASN A 186 7.01 30.37 1.92
C ASN A 186 6.75 30.68 3.42
N TYR A 187 7.81 30.89 4.22
CA TYR A 187 7.73 31.36 5.60
C TYR A 187 8.78 32.44 5.88
#